data_AF-A0A918KCX0-F1
#
_entry.id   AF-A0A918KCX0-F1
#
_cell.length_a   1.000
_cell.length_b   1.000
_cell.length_c   1.000
_cell.angle_alpha   90.00
_cell.angle_beta   90.00
_cell.angle_gamma   90.00
#
_symmetry.space_group_name_H-M   'P 1'
#
loop_
_entity.id
_entity.type
_entity.pdbx_description
1 polymer ?
#
loop_
_entity_poly.entity_id
_entity_poly.type
_entity_poly.pdbx_seq_one_letter_code
_entity_poly.pdbx_strand_id
1 'polypeptide(L)'
;MAGAACVSPWLRAGERHPRWLSTGRDRDGRYWLAGVGRGDDLAFKSPLPGRAHGFAVAPDRPQALVFARRPGNWAGVFSPLDGRISRWLEPPRDHLFVGHGCWLEDRCWVALGSESSDARLGIWSPVNGHWTDRIALPGIGAHEVVAHPGGEGLAVAVGGLDNSVRASGEAFRSALILLDGLGRVRTTLTSPRPGFSVRHLDADEDHVYVGLQYYGPDRTDLPLVYRVAWRDPAWQPLPAEPWQWLQMNSYIASVVCGPWGVSVSSPKGHHVMHWRFEAPVAMEPMRDVAALAGTNDRLWAGNGLGQWRRSNTSGSTARSGIVPLAWDNHGAVAWV
;
A
#
# COMPACT_ATOMS: atom_id res chain seq x y z
N MET A 1 7.19 4.31 -37.76
CA MET A 1 7.04 2.85 -37.84
C MET A 1 6.38 2.38 -36.56
N ALA A 2 5.22 1.72 -36.69
CA ALA A 2 4.38 1.29 -35.58
C ALA A 2 5.07 0.16 -34.78
N GLY A 3 5.30 0.40 -33.49
CA GLY A 3 5.72 -0.65 -32.55
C GLY A 3 4.50 -1.45 -32.13
N ALA A 4 4.39 -2.69 -32.59
CA ALA A 4 3.40 -3.63 -32.13
C ALA A 4 3.62 -3.92 -30.64
N ALA A 5 2.73 -3.43 -29.78
CA ALA A 5 2.65 -3.87 -28.40
C ALA A 5 2.29 -5.37 -28.42
N CYS A 6 3.12 -6.22 -27.81
CA CYS A 6 2.77 -7.61 -27.53
C CYS A 6 1.61 -7.62 -26.53
N VAL A 7 0.40 -7.63 -27.07
CA VAL A 7 -0.84 -7.76 -26.32
C VAL A 7 -0.90 -9.21 -25.81
N SER A 8 -0.54 -9.38 -24.53
CA SER A 8 -0.43 -10.69 -23.85
C SER A 8 -1.71 -11.52 -24.01
N PRO A 9 -1.66 -12.87 -24.05
CA PRO A 9 -2.83 -13.74 -24.29
C PRO A 9 -4.03 -13.55 -23.34
N TRP A 10 -3.82 -12.86 -22.21
CA TRP A 10 -4.87 -12.47 -21.26
C TRP A 10 -5.69 -11.23 -21.67
N LEU A 11 -5.40 -10.64 -22.84
CA LEU A 11 -6.13 -9.52 -23.44
C LEU A 11 -7.22 -9.95 -24.43
N ARG A 12 -7.56 -11.24 -24.52
CA ARG A 12 -8.71 -11.69 -25.30
C ARG A 12 -9.97 -11.80 -24.44
N ALA A 13 -10.80 -10.75 -24.53
CA ALA A 13 -12.26 -10.73 -24.44
C ALA A 13 -12.93 -11.39 -23.21
N GLY A 14 -12.91 -10.66 -22.10
CA GLY A 14 -13.94 -10.66 -21.07
C GLY A 14 -13.94 -9.28 -20.42
N GLU A 15 -15.10 -8.75 -20.03
CA GLU A 15 -15.12 -7.56 -19.17
C GLU A 15 -14.39 -7.93 -17.87
N ARG A 16 -13.12 -7.54 -17.72
CA ARG A 16 -12.44 -7.70 -16.44
C ARG A 16 -13.20 -6.91 -15.39
N HIS A 17 -13.36 -7.49 -14.22
CA HIS A 17 -14.04 -6.85 -13.11
C HIS A 17 -13.06 -6.65 -11.96
N PRO A 18 -13.16 -5.52 -11.24
CA PRO A 18 -12.31 -5.31 -10.08
C PRO A 18 -12.77 -6.25 -8.96
N ARG A 19 -11.80 -6.89 -8.33
CA ARG A 19 -11.93 -7.58 -7.06
C ARG A 19 -11.16 -6.82 -6.00
N TRP A 20 -11.86 -6.45 -4.94
CA TRP A 20 -11.28 -5.71 -3.82
C TRP A 20 -10.72 -6.71 -2.83
N LEU A 21 -9.42 -6.65 -2.63
CA LEU A 21 -8.69 -7.55 -1.75
C LEU A 21 -8.46 -6.87 -0.41
N SER A 22 -8.66 -7.61 0.67
CA SER A 22 -8.20 -7.19 1.98
C SER A 22 -7.96 -8.43 2.84
N THR A 23 -7.42 -8.22 4.04
CA THR A 23 -7.26 -9.28 5.03
C THR A 23 -8.04 -8.90 6.28
N GLY A 24 -8.37 -9.87 7.11
CA GLY A 24 -9.12 -9.59 8.31
C GLY A 24 -9.11 -10.72 9.32
N ARG A 25 -9.62 -10.41 10.51
CA ARG A 25 -9.75 -11.34 11.61
C ARG A 25 -11.22 -11.66 11.86
N ASP A 26 -11.57 -12.94 11.99
CA ASP A 26 -12.93 -13.32 12.37
C ASP A 26 -13.15 -13.25 13.89
N ARG A 27 -14.37 -13.61 14.32
CA ARG A 27 -14.76 -13.60 15.74
C ARG A 27 -14.04 -14.65 16.58
N ASP A 28 -13.54 -15.71 15.96
CA ASP A 28 -12.77 -16.77 16.62
C ASP A 28 -11.28 -16.41 16.71
N GLY A 29 -10.90 -15.22 16.24
CA GLY A 29 -9.51 -14.76 16.24
C GLY A 29 -8.66 -15.30 15.09
N ARG A 30 -9.25 -16.02 14.12
CA ARG A 30 -8.54 -16.56 12.96
C ARG A 30 -8.32 -15.49 11.91
N TYR A 31 -7.22 -15.59 11.19
CA TYR A 31 -6.82 -14.64 10.16
C TYR A 31 -7.17 -15.14 8.77
N TRP A 32 -7.58 -14.20 7.91
CA TRP A 32 -8.14 -14.51 6.61
C TRP A 32 -7.69 -13.53 5.54
N LEU A 33 -7.42 -14.09 4.37
CA LEU A 33 -7.36 -13.40 3.09
C LEU A 33 -8.77 -13.40 2.51
N ALA A 34 -9.27 -12.27 2.02
CA ALA A 34 -10.60 -12.19 1.46
C ALA A 34 -10.66 -11.28 0.23
N GLY A 35 -11.57 -11.63 -0.68
CA GLY A 35 -11.88 -10.85 -1.87
C GLY A 35 -13.36 -10.49 -1.89
N VAL A 36 -13.68 -9.22 -2.08
CA VAL A 36 -15.05 -8.72 -2.27
C VAL A 36 -15.32 -8.60 -3.77
N GLY A 37 -16.43 -9.19 -4.21
CA GLY A 37 -16.82 -9.25 -5.61
C GLY A 37 -17.58 -8.01 -6.12
N ARG A 38 -18.31 -8.17 -7.23
CA ARG A 38 -19.21 -7.14 -7.78
C ARG A 38 -20.40 -6.84 -6.86
N GLY A 39 -20.92 -7.88 -6.22
CA GLY A 39 -22.00 -7.83 -5.24
C GLY A 39 -21.53 -7.36 -3.87
N ASP A 40 -22.34 -7.66 -2.86
CA ASP A 40 -22.09 -7.20 -1.49
C ASP A 40 -21.43 -8.28 -0.60
N ASP A 41 -21.15 -9.44 -1.20
CA ASP A 41 -20.62 -10.63 -0.55
C ASP A 41 -19.13 -10.87 -0.81
N LEU A 42 -18.54 -11.69 0.05
CA LEU A 42 -17.20 -12.24 -0.13
C LEU A 42 -17.21 -13.21 -1.33
N ALA A 43 -16.42 -12.90 -2.36
CA ALA A 43 -16.16 -13.81 -3.47
C ALA A 43 -15.31 -15.01 -3.03
N PHE A 44 -14.40 -14.81 -2.08
CA PHE A 44 -13.67 -15.88 -1.40
C PHE A 44 -13.19 -15.44 -0.02
N LYS A 45 -12.79 -16.44 0.77
CA LYS A 45 -12.12 -16.28 2.06
C LYS A 45 -11.17 -17.46 2.28
N SER A 46 -9.89 -17.20 2.45
CA SER A 46 -8.82 -18.21 2.57
C SER A 46 -8.07 -18.05 3.89
N PRO A 47 -7.80 -19.15 4.62
CA PRO A 47 -7.14 -19.07 5.93
C PRO A 47 -5.69 -18.60 5.80
N LEU A 48 -5.23 -17.81 6.76
CA LEU A 48 -3.85 -17.35 6.86
C LEU A 48 -3.20 -17.86 8.16
N PRO A 49 -1.87 -18.13 8.15
CA PRO A 49 -1.12 -18.56 9.34
C PRO A 49 -1.12 -17.51 10.47
N GLY A 50 -1.30 -16.23 10.13
CA GLY A 50 -1.27 -15.13 11.07
C GLY A 50 -1.83 -13.84 10.47
N ARG A 51 -1.68 -12.72 11.19
CA ARG A 51 -2.11 -11.40 10.73
C ARG A 51 -1.31 -10.99 9.49
N ALA A 52 -2.00 -10.77 8.38
CA ALA A 52 -1.42 -10.18 7.17
C ALA A 52 -1.37 -8.65 7.26
N HIS A 53 -0.78 -8.03 6.24
CA HIS A 53 -0.72 -6.59 6.12
C HIS A 53 -1.14 -6.11 4.74
N GLY A 54 -0.27 -6.20 3.74
CA GLY A 54 -0.51 -5.73 2.38
C GLY A 54 -0.33 -6.80 1.32
N PHE A 55 -0.33 -6.35 0.06
CA PHE A 55 -0.36 -7.19 -1.13
C PHE A 55 0.63 -6.72 -2.18
N ALA A 56 1.03 -7.63 -3.08
CA ALA A 56 1.63 -7.29 -4.37
C ALA A 56 0.81 -8.00 -5.45
N VAL A 57 -0.03 -7.26 -6.18
CA VAL A 57 -0.91 -7.82 -7.22
C VAL A 57 -0.22 -7.71 -8.58
N ALA A 58 -0.08 -8.83 -9.29
CA ALA A 58 0.53 -8.82 -10.61
C ALA A 58 -0.41 -8.12 -11.63
N PRO A 59 0.10 -7.22 -12.48
CA PRO A 59 -0.74 -6.47 -13.42
C PRO A 59 -1.22 -7.31 -14.62
N ASP A 60 -0.48 -8.36 -14.98
CA ASP A 60 -0.60 -9.07 -16.26
C ASP A 60 -1.09 -10.54 -16.13
N ARG A 61 -1.25 -11.05 -14.90
CA ARG A 61 -1.63 -12.44 -14.61
C ARG A 61 -2.43 -12.54 -13.31
N PRO A 62 -3.26 -13.59 -13.13
CA PRO A 62 -4.06 -13.81 -11.92
C PRO A 62 -3.20 -14.34 -10.77
N GLN A 63 -2.20 -13.55 -10.35
CA GLN A 63 -1.31 -13.88 -9.26
C GLN A 63 -1.14 -12.66 -8.37
N ALA A 64 -1.14 -12.88 -7.06
CA ALA A 64 -0.81 -11.88 -6.09
C ALA A 64 -0.02 -12.52 -4.93
N LEU A 65 0.71 -11.68 -4.20
CA LEU A 65 1.30 -12.05 -2.92
C LEU A 65 0.52 -11.35 -1.81
N VAL A 66 0.33 -12.06 -0.70
CA VAL A 66 -0.12 -11.50 0.58
C VAL A 66 1.01 -11.65 1.59
N PHE A 67 1.32 -10.59 2.34
CA PHE A 67 2.45 -10.58 3.25
C PHE A 67 2.00 -10.60 4.72
N ALA A 68 2.75 -11.31 5.56
CA ALA A 68 2.63 -11.20 7.01
C ALA A 68 2.86 -9.76 7.48
N ARG A 69 2.19 -9.35 8.56
CA ARG A 69 2.54 -8.11 9.26
C ARG A 69 3.88 -8.23 9.97
N ARG A 70 4.64 -7.12 9.96
CA ARG A 70 5.91 -6.96 10.69
C ARG A 70 5.79 -7.32 12.19
N PRO A 71 6.78 -8.04 12.76
CA PRO A 71 7.77 -8.88 12.07
C PRO A 71 7.10 -10.15 11.52
N GLY A 72 7.21 -10.39 10.22
CA GLY A 72 6.56 -11.52 9.54
C GLY A 72 7.56 -12.45 8.86
N ASN A 73 7.34 -13.76 8.96
CA ASN A 73 8.21 -14.79 8.37
C ASN A 73 7.54 -15.57 7.22
N TRP A 74 6.38 -15.11 6.74
CA TRP A 74 5.66 -15.76 5.64
C TRP A 74 5.09 -14.74 4.65
N ALA A 75 5.02 -15.14 3.40
CA ALA A 75 4.17 -14.55 2.37
C ALA A 75 3.45 -15.67 1.61
N GLY A 76 2.24 -15.42 1.11
CA GLY A 76 1.46 -16.38 0.35
C GLY A 76 1.29 -15.94 -1.09
N VAL A 77 1.68 -16.78 -2.05
CA VAL A 77 1.33 -16.61 -3.47
C VAL A 77 -0.07 -17.16 -3.66
N PHE A 78 -0.99 -16.36 -4.17
CA PHE A 78 -2.39 -16.75 -4.36
C PHE A 78 -2.95 -16.27 -5.70
N SER A 79 -4.04 -16.93 -6.12
CA SER A 79 -4.85 -16.49 -7.25
C SER A 79 -5.96 -15.56 -6.79
N PRO A 80 -6.05 -14.31 -7.29
CA PRO A 80 -7.18 -13.44 -6.98
C PRO A 80 -8.52 -13.95 -7.53
N LEU A 81 -8.53 -14.95 -8.42
CA LEU A 81 -9.76 -15.50 -9.01
C LEU A 81 -10.61 -16.30 -8.01
N ASP A 82 -9.96 -16.97 -7.06
CA ASP A 82 -10.60 -17.89 -6.12
C ASP A 82 -10.01 -17.81 -4.69
N GLY A 83 -8.97 -17.00 -4.50
CA GLY A 83 -8.27 -16.87 -3.22
C GLY A 83 -7.35 -18.05 -2.90
N ARG A 84 -7.14 -18.99 -3.83
CA ARG A 84 -6.36 -20.20 -3.55
C ARG A 84 -4.88 -19.84 -3.40
N ILE A 85 -4.32 -20.15 -2.24
CA ILE A 85 -2.89 -20.00 -1.95
C ILE A 85 -2.15 -21.21 -2.53
N SER A 86 -1.28 -20.97 -3.51
CA SER A 86 -0.54 -22.01 -4.22
C SER A 86 0.83 -22.28 -3.61
N ARG A 87 1.39 -21.32 -2.89
CA ARG A 87 2.73 -21.42 -2.29
C ARG A 87 2.89 -20.48 -1.11
N TRP A 88 3.57 -20.96 -0.07
CA TRP A 88 4.10 -20.13 1.00
C TRP A 88 5.58 -19.83 0.75
N LEU A 89 5.99 -18.60 1.04
CA LEU A 89 7.34 -18.10 0.89
C LEU A 89 7.88 -17.68 2.26
N GLU A 90 9.13 -18.03 2.53
CA GLU A 90 9.91 -17.47 3.63
C GLU A 90 10.67 -16.24 3.13
N PRO A 91 10.99 -15.26 4.00
CA PRO A 91 11.87 -14.16 3.63
C PRO A 91 13.28 -14.69 3.33
N PRO A 92 14.14 -13.90 2.64
CA PRO A 92 15.55 -14.26 2.53
C PRO A 92 16.18 -14.45 3.91
N ARG A 93 17.21 -15.31 4.01
CA ARG A 93 17.97 -15.53 5.25
C ARG A 93 18.33 -14.21 5.93
N ASP A 94 18.15 -14.14 7.24
CA ASP A 94 18.45 -12.97 8.09
C ASP A 94 17.54 -11.73 7.85
N HIS A 95 16.40 -11.93 7.18
CA HIS A 95 15.43 -10.87 6.88
C HIS A 95 14.01 -11.25 7.32
N LEU A 96 13.14 -10.24 7.35
CA LEU A 96 11.72 -10.35 7.72
C LEU A 96 10.87 -9.62 6.69
N PHE A 97 9.67 -10.13 6.44
CA PHE A 97 8.65 -9.36 5.71
C PHE A 97 8.16 -8.20 6.57
N VAL A 98 8.01 -7.03 5.95
CA VAL A 98 7.41 -5.85 6.58
C VAL A 98 6.02 -5.51 6.05
N GLY A 99 5.50 -6.33 5.13
CA GLY A 99 4.09 -6.33 4.75
C GLY A 99 3.76 -5.73 3.38
N HIS A 100 4.74 -5.18 2.66
CA HIS A 100 4.51 -4.48 1.39
C HIS A 100 5.43 -4.99 0.28
N GLY A 101 4.88 -5.01 -0.93
CA GLY A 101 5.62 -5.26 -2.16
C GLY A 101 4.83 -4.79 -3.38
N CYS A 102 5.50 -4.72 -4.52
CA CYS A 102 4.87 -4.37 -5.79
C CYS A 102 5.49 -5.18 -6.93
N TRP A 103 4.87 -5.10 -8.09
CA TRP A 103 5.40 -5.69 -9.31
C TRP A 103 5.98 -4.60 -10.19
N LEU A 104 7.18 -4.86 -10.71
CA LEU A 104 7.76 -4.10 -11.80
C LEU A 104 8.24 -5.13 -12.82
N GLU A 105 7.66 -5.08 -14.02
CA GLU A 105 7.82 -6.11 -15.03
C GLU A 105 7.42 -7.50 -14.49
N ASP A 106 8.29 -8.51 -14.62
CA ASP A 106 8.07 -9.88 -14.17
C ASP A 106 8.61 -10.17 -12.77
N ARG A 107 9.12 -9.14 -12.07
CA ARG A 107 9.74 -9.26 -10.74
C ARG A 107 8.84 -8.65 -9.67
N CYS A 108 8.75 -9.35 -8.54
CA CYS A 108 8.10 -8.82 -7.34
C CYS A 108 9.16 -8.21 -6.41
N TRP A 109 9.04 -6.92 -6.18
CA TRP A 109 9.92 -6.14 -5.30
C TRP A 109 9.25 -6.02 -3.94
N VAL A 110 9.96 -6.38 -2.88
CA VAL A 110 9.38 -6.55 -1.54
C VAL A 110 10.20 -5.76 -0.53
N ALA A 111 9.55 -4.91 0.26
CA ALA A 111 10.20 -4.24 1.37
C ALA A 111 10.53 -5.28 2.46
N LEU A 112 11.78 -5.28 2.91
CA LEU A 112 12.29 -6.23 3.90
C LEU A 112 12.89 -5.49 5.10
N GLY A 113 12.69 -6.08 6.27
CA GLY A 113 13.37 -5.72 7.50
C GLY A 113 14.45 -6.74 7.85
N SER A 114 15.23 -6.44 8.87
CA SER A 114 16.27 -7.30 9.45
C SER A 114 16.34 -7.05 10.96
N GLU A 115 17.01 -7.89 11.75
CA GLU A 115 17.12 -7.67 13.20
C GLU A 115 17.78 -6.32 13.56
N SER A 116 18.71 -5.83 12.73
CA SER A 116 19.35 -4.51 12.85
C SER A 116 18.48 -3.35 12.33
N SER A 117 17.27 -3.64 11.84
CA SER A 117 16.36 -2.67 11.21
C SER A 117 16.89 -2.01 9.95
N ASP A 118 17.93 -2.56 9.33
CA ASP A 118 18.42 -2.07 8.04
C ASP A 118 17.32 -2.17 6.99
N ALA A 119 17.08 -1.07 6.28
CA ALA A 119 16.12 -1.02 5.19
C ALA A 119 16.65 -1.79 3.99
N ARG A 120 15.89 -2.79 3.53
CA ARG A 120 16.26 -3.60 2.36
C ARG A 120 15.09 -3.77 1.40
N LEU A 121 15.43 -4.02 0.14
CA LEU A 121 14.49 -4.39 -0.90
C LEU A 121 14.86 -5.76 -1.46
N GLY A 122 13.99 -6.74 -1.29
CA GLY A 122 14.15 -8.07 -1.87
C GLY A 122 13.53 -8.14 -3.25
N ILE A 123 14.11 -8.97 -4.12
CA ILE A 123 13.58 -9.26 -5.45
C ILE A 123 13.20 -10.74 -5.51
N TRP A 124 11.93 -11.03 -5.71
CA TRP A 124 11.42 -12.38 -5.89
C TRP A 124 11.04 -12.61 -7.36
N SER A 125 11.57 -13.69 -7.94
CA SER A 125 11.21 -14.12 -9.30
C SER A 125 10.16 -15.24 -9.23
N PRO A 126 8.97 -15.06 -9.80
CA PRO A 126 7.96 -16.10 -9.86
C PRO A 126 8.35 -17.25 -10.78
N VAL A 127 9.11 -16.95 -11.85
CA VAL A 127 9.62 -17.92 -12.82
C VAL A 127 10.58 -18.89 -12.12
N ASN A 128 11.47 -18.35 -11.30
CA ASN A 128 12.48 -19.15 -10.62
C ASN A 128 12.00 -19.71 -9.26
N GLY A 129 10.93 -19.14 -8.71
CA GLY A 129 10.34 -19.52 -7.43
C GLY A 129 11.20 -19.18 -6.21
N HIS A 130 12.19 -18.30 -6.34
CA HIS A 130 13.13 -17.93 -5.28
C HIS A 130 13.52 -16.45 -5.31
N TRP A 131 14.15 -16.00 -4.23
CA TRP A 131 14.73 -14.66 -4.08
C TRP A 131 15.99 -14.51 -4.92
N THR A 132 15.98 -13.62 -5.90
CA THR A 132 17.08 -13.45 -6.84
C THR A 132 18.10 -12.43 -6.38
N ASP A 133 17.69 -11.43 -5.60
CA ASP A 133 18.59 -10.39 -5.10
C ASP A 133 18.05 -9.65 -3.87
N ARG A 134 18.93 -8.86 -3.23
CA ARG A 134 18.65 -7.98 -2.10
C ARG A 134 19.47 -6.69 -2.23
N ILE A 135 18.77 -5.56 -2.28
CA ILE A 135 19.37 -4.23 -2.34
C ILE A 135 19.31 -3.60 -0.95
N ALA A 136 20.45 -3.09 -0.49
CA ALA A 136 20.51 -2.26 0.70
C ALA A 136 20.01 -0.85 0.38
N LEU A 137 19.16 -0.29 1.25
CA LEU A 137 18.63 1.06 1.12
C LEU A 137 19.20 1.95 2.24
N PRO A 138 19.39 3.25 1.99
CA PRO A 138 19.70 4.19 3.06
C PRO A 138 18.56 4.28 4.08
N GLY A 139 18.93 4.33 5.37
CA GLY A 139 17.99 4.50 6.48
C GLY A 139 17.55 3.19 7.13
N ILE A 140 16.58 3.30 8.04
CA ILE A 140 16.13 2.18 8.89
C ILE A 140 14.62 1.96 8.75
N GLY A 141 14.21 0.70 8.74
CA GLY A 141 12.82 0.28 8.68
C GLY A 141 12.17 0.63 7.34
N ALA A 142 12.56 -0.10 6.28
CA ALA A 142 11.79 -0.11 5.03
C ALA A 142 10.31 -0.39 5.35
N HIS A 143 9.43 0.34 4.69
CA HIS A 143 8.00 0.28 4.96
C HIS A 143 7.25 -0.20 3.73
N GLU A 144 7.10 0.66 2.73
CA GLU A 144 6.31 0.37 1.52
C GLU A 144 7.15 0.61 0.27
N VAL A 145 6.83 -0.14 -0.79
CA VAL A 145 7.42 0.04 -2.12
C VAL A 145 6.30 0.00 -3.15
N VAL A 146 6.30 0.97 -4.06
CA VAL A 146 5.38 1.04 -5.21
C VAL A 146 6.17 1.21 -6.50
N ALA A 147 5.64 0.69 -7.60
CA ALA A 147 6.21 0.84 -8.92
C ALA A 147 5.63 2.07 -9.62
N HIS A 148 6.45 2.74 -10.42
CA HIS A 148 5.94 3.74 -11.35
C HIS A 148 5.01 3.05 -12.37
N PRO A 149 3.81 3.56 -12.63
CA PRO A 149 2.86 2.94 -13.56
C PRO A 149 3.41 2.73 -14.97
N GLY A 150 4.24 3.67 -15.45
CA GLY A 150 4.94 3.57 -16.74
C GLY A 150 6.19 2.67 -16.74
N GLY A 151 6.51 1.98 -15.64
CA GLY A 151 7.64 1.05 -15.55
C GLY A 151 9.03 1.70 -15.41
N GLU A 152 9.10 2.99 -15.08
CA GLU A 152 10.38 3.72 -14.99
C GLU A 152 11.25 3.34 -13.78
N GLY A 153 10.66 2.75 -12.75
CA GLY A 153 11.36 2.40 -11.52
C GLY A 153 10.45 2.24 -10.32
N LEU A 154 11.00 2.48 -9.12
CA LEU A 154 10.32 2.23 -7.85
C LEU A 154 10.44 3.44 -6.91
N ALA A 155 9.43 3.65 -6.08
CA ALA A 155 9.49 4.53 -4.93
C ALA A 155 9.40 3.71 -3.64
N VAL A 156 10.31 3.95 -2.70
CA VAL A 156 10.40 3.22 -1.44
C VAL A 156 10.29 4.18 -0.25
N ALA A 157 9.34 3.88 0.64
CA ALA A 157 9.18 4.55 1.91
C ALA A 157 10.08 3.90 2.96
N VAL A 158 10.93 4.70 3.60
CA VAL A 158 11.73 4.30 4.75
C VAL A 158 11.22 5.04 5.97
N GLY A 159 10.63 4.31 6.92
CA GLY A 159 9.88 4.89 8.03
C GLY A 159 10.75 5.53 9.10
N GLY A 160 12.04 5.19 9.17
CA GLY A 160 12.97 5.76 10.14
C GLY A 160 12.72 5.32 11.58
N LEU A 161 12.04 4.17 11.78
CA LEU A 161 11.81 3.57 13.10
C LEU A 161 12.38 2.14 13.15
N ASP A 162 13.09 1.86 14.24
CA ASP A 162 13.57 0.53 14.60
C ASP A 162 12.41 -0.47 14.81
N ASN A 163 12.70 -1.76 14.60
CA ASN A 163 11.82 -2.91 14.80
C ASN A 163 11.31 -3.04 16.23
N SER A 164 12.03 -2.53 17.23
CA SER A 164 11.63 -2.59 18.64
C SER A 164 10.62 -1.52 19.11
N VAL A 165 10.28 -0.54 18.26
CA VAL A 165 9.31 0.56 18.51
C VAL A 165 9.30 1.05 19.96
N ARG A 166 10.31 1.80 20.34
CA ARG A 166 10.15 2.98 21.21
C ARG A 166 10.99 4.10 20.62
N ALA A 167 10.46 5.31 20.68
CA ALA A 167 11.26 6.52 20.52
C ALA A 167 12.26 6.60 21.68
N SER A 168 13.29 5.75 21.69
CA SER A 168 14.56 6.14 22.28
C SER A 168 15.12 7.22 21.37
N GLY A 169 15.74 8.25 21.95
CA GLY A 169 16.24 9.43 21.24
C GLY A 169 17.35 9.18 20.21
N GLU A 170 17.41 8.00 19.60
CA GLU A 170 18.23 7.69 18.45
C GLU A 170 17.65 8.27 17.15
N ALA A 171 18.52 8.45 16.17
CA ALA A 171 18.27 9.21 14.96
C ALA A 171 17.07 8.68 14.15
N PHE A 172 15.95 9.40 14.25
CA PHE A 172 14.80 9.28 13.35
C PHE A 172 15.26 9.57 11.92
N ARG A 173 15.44 8.52 11.10
CA ARG A 173 15.98 8.60 9.74
C ARG A 173 14.97 8.10 8.73
N SER A 174 13.96 8.93 8.48
CA SER A 174 12.90 8.64 7.52
C SER A 174 13.17 9.33 6.18
N ALA A 175 12.87 8.64 5.08
CA ALA A 175 13.12 9.12 3.73
C ALA A 175 12.16 8.49 2.71
N LEU A 176 12.00 9.19 1.57
CA LEU A 176 11.50 8.62 0.32
C LEU A 176 12.70 8.37 -0.60
N ILE A 177 12.79 7.17 -1.15
CA ILE A 177 13.87 6.78 -2.05
C ILE A 177 13.29 6.45 -3.42
N LEU A 178 13.79 7.10 -4.47
CA LEU A 178 13.45 6.79 -5.85
C LEU A 178 14.55 5.94 -6.46
N LEU A 179 14.16 4.82 -7.06
CA LEU A 179 15.05 3.86 -7.73
C LEU A 179 14.75 3.82 -9.23
N ASP A 180 15.76 3.50 -10.05
CA ASP A 180 15.55 3.09 -11.44
C ASP A 180 14.94 1.66 -11.52
N GLY A 181 14.55 1.21 -12.71
CA GLY A 181 14.00 -0.14 -12.91
C GLY A 181 14.97 -1.30 -12.66
N LEU A 182 16.25 -0.99 -12.43
CA LEU A 182 17.27 -1.96 -12.04
C LEU A 182 17.55 -1.92 -10.52
N GLY A 183 16.84 -1.08 -9.78
CA GLY A 183 16.94 -0.96 -8.32
C GLY A 183 18.07 -0.03 -7.84
N ARG A 184 18.69 0.77 -8.71
CA ARG A 184 19.72 1.74 -8.31
C ARG A 184 19.08 3.02 -7.80
N VAL A 185 19.63 3.56 -6.72
CA VAL A 185 19.16 4.82 -6.13
C VAL A 185 19.40 5.98 -7.10
N ARG A 186 18.30 6.63 -7.52
CA ARG A 186 18.31 7.89 -8.27
C ARG A 186 18.32 9.07 -7.34
N THR A 187 17.48 9.02 -6.31
CA THR A 187 17.29 10.13 -5.37
C THR A 187 16.89 9.61 -4.00
N THR A 188 17.37 10.28 -2.95
CA THR A 188 16.90 10.10 -1.58
C THR A 188 16.45 11.45 -1.05
N LEU A 189 15.17 11.57 -0.71
CA LEU A 189 14.59 12.74 -0.06
C LEU A 189 14.39 12.41 1.41
N THR A 190 15.11 13.10 2.30
CA THR A 190 14.83 13.02 3.74
C THR A 190 13.40 13.51 4.00
N SER A 191 12.80 13.00 5.09
CA SER A 191 11.47 13.41 5.51
C SER A 191 11.31 14.93 5.48
N PRO A 192 10.13 15.46 5.04
CA PRO A 192 9.94 16.90 4.89
C PRO A 192 10.11 17.66 6.20
N ARG A 193 9.94 16.99 7.36
CA ARG A 193 10.05 17.60 8.69
C ARG A 193 10.52 16.58 9.74
N PRO A 194 11.18 17.03 10.83
CA PRO A 194 11.50 16.17 11.97
C PRO A 194 10.26 15.49 12.56
N GLY A 195 10.36 14.20 12.87
CA GLY A 195 9.27 13.40 13.46
C GLY A 195 8.20 12.92 12.48
N PHE A 196 8.25 13.33 11.20
CA PHE A 196 7.35 12.84 10.16
C PHE A 196 7.91 11.60 9.49
N SER A 197 7.16 10.51 9.56
CA SER A 197 7.57 9.20 9.09
C SER A 197 6.92 8.91 7.74
N VAL A 198 7.75 8.71 6.72
CA VAL A 198 7.35 8.30 5.37
C VAL A 198 6.86 6.85 5.41
N ARG A 199 5.58 6.64 5.09
CA ARG A 199 4.91 5.35 5.29
C ARG A 199 4.25 4.83 4.03
N HIS A 200 3.16 5.47 3.64
CA HIS A 200 2.25 4.91 2.65
C HIS A 200 2.39 5.62 1.32
N LEU A 201 2.46 4.84 0.24
CA LEU A 201 2.73 5.36 -1.09
C LEU A 201 1.66 4.93 -2.07
N ASP A 202 1.37 5.80 -3.03
CA ASP A 202 0.81 5.42 -4.32
C ASP A 202 1.41 6.33 -5.40
N ALA A 203 1.37 5.94 -6.66
CA ALA A 203 2.01 6.70 -7.74
C ALA A 203 1.15 6.78 -9.00
N ASP A 204 1.17 7.93 -9.65
CA ASP A 204 0.72 8.13 -11.02
C ASP A 204 1.94 8.28 -11.97
N GLU A 205 1.72 8.69 -13.22
CA GLU A 205 2.78 8.86 -14.22
C GLU A 205 3.74 10.03 -13.93
N ASP A 206 3.33 10.97 -13.08
CA ASP A 206 4.07 12.21 -12.84
C ASP A 206 4.56 12.32 -11.39
N HIS A 207 3.85 11.72 -10.43
CA HIS A 207 4.03 11.93 -9.01
C HIS A 207 3.97 10.64 -8.19
N VAL A 208 4.72 10.65 -7.09
CA VAL A 208 4.51 9.77 -5.94
C VAL A 208 3.73 10.54 -4.88
N TYR A 209 2.60 10.02 -4.45
CA TYR A 209 1.84 10.53 -3.31
C TYR A 209 2.24 9.79 -2.05
N VAL A 210 2.45 10.55 -0.99
CA VAL A 210 3.11 10.08 0.23
C VAL A 210 2.27 10.44 1.43
N GLY A 211 1.78 9.42 2.14
CA GLY A 211 1.13 9.51 3.42
C GLY A 211 2.14 9.37 4.56
N LEU A 212 2.08 10.31 5.51
CA LEU A 212 2.99 10.41 6.64
C LEU A 212 2.30 10.06 7.96
N GLN A 213 3.12 9.68 8.93
CA GLN A 213 2.72 9.54 10.34
C GLN A 213 3.63 10.41 11.20
N TYR A 214 3.07 11.18 12.13
CA TYR A 214 3.84 12.05 13.02
C TYR A 214 4.05 11.39 14.39
N TYR A 215 5.30 11.38 14.84
CA TYR A 215 5.76 10.76 16.10
C TYR A 215 6.32 11.79 17.10
N GLY A 216 5.92 13.05 16.99
CA GLY A 216 6.25 14.05 18.01
C GLY A 216 5.36 13.99 19.25
N PRO A 217 5.56 14.91 20.20
CA PRO A 217 4.90 14.87 21.51
C PRO A 217 3.38 15.07 21.43
N ASP A 218 2.93 15.92 20.50
CA ASP A 218 1.52 16.31 20.36
C ASP A 218 0.92 15.89 19.01
N ARG A 219 -0.39 16.09 18.86
CA ARG A 219 -1.03 16.01 17.54
C ARG A 219 -0.50 17.15 16.66
N THR A 220 -0.41 16.90 15.35
CA THR A 220 0.00 17.92 14.38
C THR A 220 -1.19 18.36 13.52
N ASP A 221 -1.22 19.66 13.23
CA ASP A 221 -2.09 20.31 12.26
C ASP A 221 -1.37 20.59 10.92
N LEU A 222 -0.14 20.08 10.77
CA LEU A 222 0.66 20.22 9.56
C LEU A 222 0.28 19.16 8.52
N PRO A 223 0.61 19.38 7.23
CA PRO A 223 0.35 18.42 6.17
C PRO A 223 0.87 17.02 6.47
N LEU A 224 -0.01 16.02 6.36
CA LEU A 224 0.34 14.60 6.47
C LEU A 224 0.40 13.92 5.11
N VAL A 225 0.03 14.62 4.02
CA VAL A 225 0.10 14.10 2.67
C VAL A 225 0.87 15.06 1.78
N TYR A 226 1.83 14.50 1.05
CA TYR A 226 2.66 15.21 0.10
C TYR A 226 2.59 14.51 -1.25
N ARG A 227 2.91 15.24 -2.31
CA ARG A 227 3.32 14.68 -3.59
C ARG A 227 4.79 15.01 -3.86
N VAL A 228 5.44 14.16 -4.64
CA VAL A 228 6.81 14.33 -5.12
C VAL A 228 6.82 14.01 -6.60
N ALA A 229 7.25 14.94 -7.44
CA ALA A 229 7.36 14.68 -8.87
C ALA A 229 8.45 13.63 -9.16
N TRP A 230 8.19 12.72 -10.09
CA TRP A 230 9.08 11.60 -10.40
C TRP A 230 10.41 12.03 -11.04
N ARG A 231 10.36 13.10 -11.85
CA ARG A 231 11.50 13.61 -12.62
C ARG A 231 12.29 14.70 -11.90
N ASP A 232 11.60 15.61 -11.21
CA ASP A 232 12.20 16.69 -10.41
C ASP A 232 11.71 16.62 -8.95
N PRO A 233 12.29 15.70 -8.15
CA PRO A 233 11.74 15.31 -6.87
C PRO A 233 11.90 16.41 -5.81
N ALA A 234 10.77 17.00 -5.43
CA ALA A 234 10.67 17.92 -4.29
C ALA A 234 9.36 17.66 -3.52
N TRP A 235 9.42 17.83 -2.19
CA TRP A 235 8.24 17.71 -1.34
C TRP A 235 7.26 18.86 -1.60
N GLN A 236 6.04 18.52 -2.03
CA GLN A 236 4.95 19.47 -2.17
C GLN A 236 3.76 19.02 -1.32
N PRO A 237 3.36 19.78 -0.29
CA PRO A 237 2.22 19.39 0.55
C PRO A 237 0.92 19.48 -0.26
N LEU A 238 0.01 18.51 -0.07
CA LEU A 238 -1.35 18.69 -0.56
C LEU A 238 -2.07 19.73 0.33
N PRO A 239 -2.85 20.65 -0.24
CA PRO A 239 -3.50 21.71 0.52
C PRO A 239 -4.69 21.17 1.33
N ALA A 240 -4.80 21.61 2.57
CA ALA A 240 -5.96 21.38 3.44
C ALA A 240 -5.89 22.33 4.63
N GLU A 241 -7.05 22.58 5.25
CA GLU A 241 -7.14 23.41 6.44
C GLU A 241 -6.48 22.72 7.65
N PRO A 242 -5.87 23.47 8.58
CA PRO A 242 -5.22 22.90 9.77
C PRO A 242 -6.12 21.94 10.59
N TRP A 243 -7.41 22.26 10.70
CA TRP A 243 -8.36 21.40 11.42
C TRP A 243 -8.57 20.04 10.74
N GLN A 244 -8.44 19.97 9.41
CA GLN A 244 -8.52 18.71 8.67
C GLN A 244 -7.32 17.82 9.01
N TRP A 245 -6.12 18.39 9.09
CA TRP A 245 -4.92 17.64 9.52
C TRP A 245 -5.02 17.17 10.96
N LEU A 246 -5.51 18.03 11.86
CA LEU A 246 -5.82 17.62 13.22
C LEU A 246 -6.77 16.44 13.23
N GLN A 247 -7.86 16.46 12.44
CA GLN A 247 -8.85 15.39 12.37
C GLN A 247 -8.24 14.03 11.97
N MET A 248 -7.18 14.02 11.15
CA MET A 248 -6.44 12.80 10.76
C MET A 248 -5.57 12.23 11.88
N ASN A 249 -5.47 12.92 13.02
CA ASN A 249 -4.84 12.46 14.25
C ASN A 249 -3.41 11.93 14.04
N SER A 250 -2.60 12.74 13.33
CA SER A 250 -1.17 12.48 13.08
C SER A 250 -0.88 11.17 12.32
N TYR A 251 -1.88 10.57 11.64
CA TYR A 251 -1.74 9.22 11.13
C TYR A 251 -2.48 8.99 9.82
N ILE A 252 -1.72 8.76 8.74
CA ILE A 252 -2.24 8.20 7.49
C ILE A 252 -1.99 6.69 7.47
N ALA A 253 -2.99 5.91 7.09
CA ALA A 253 -2.93 4.44 7.02
C ALA A 253 -2.90 3.87 5.60
N SER A 254 -3.44 4.61 4.64
CA SER A 254 -3.46 4.20 3.24
C SER A 254 -3.52 5.44 2.36
N VAL A 255 -2.88 5.35 1.20
CA VAL A 255 -2.95 6.33 0.12
C VAL A 255 -3.40 5.59 -1.13
N VAL A 256 -4.31 6.19 -1.88
CA VAL A 256 -4.73 5.71 -3.20
C VAL A 256 -4.84 6.91 -4.13
N CYS A 257 -4.23 6.84 -5.30
CA CYS A 257 -4.38 7.81 -6.37
C CYS A 257 -4.99 7.21 -7.64
N GLY A 258 -5.46 8.08 -8.53
CA GLY A 258 -5.95 7.72 -9.85
C GLY A 258 -6.26 8.97 -10.67
N PRO A 259 -6.85 8.83 -11.88
CA PRO A 259 -7.18 9.97 -12.75
C PRO A 259 -8.11 11.01 -12.11
N TRP A 260 -8.80 10.62 -11.04
CA TRP A 260 -9.68 11.46 -10.27
C TRP A 260 -8.94 12.27 -9.21
N GLY A 261 -7.75 11.86 -8.74
CA GLY A 261 -7.00 12.54 -7.68
C GLY A 261 -6.54 11.56 -6.60
N VAL A 262 -6.57 11.99 -5.34
CA VAL A 262 -5.98 11.25 -4.21
C VAL A 262 -7.01 11.04 -3.11
N SER A 263 -6.98 9.89 -2.47
CA SER A 263 -7.74 9.59 -1.25
C SER A 263 -6.84 8.96 -0.21
N VAL A 264 -7.00 9.35 1.04
CA VAL A 264 -6.25 8.79 2.17
C VAL A 264 -7.17 8.44 3.33
N SER A 265 -6.79 7.46 4.14
CA SER A 265 -7.54 7.04 5.32
C SER A 265 -6.77 7.32 6.61
N SER A 266 -7.50 7.59 7.69
CA SER A 266 -6.98 7.59 9.05
C SER A 266 -7.88 6.78 9.98
N PRO A 267 -7.44 5.60 10.47
CA PRO A 267 -8.20 4.83 11.44
C PRO A 267 -8.22 5.53 12.80
N LYS A 268 -7.13 6.23 13.16
CA LYS A 268 -7.06 7.04 14.39
C LYS A 268 -7.93 8.29 14.35
N GLY A 269 -8.11 8.85 13.16
CA GLY A 269 -8.95 10.01 12.89
C GLY A 269 -10.39 9.67 12.57
N HIS A 270 -10.68 8.42 12.19
CA HIS A 270 -11.98 7.91 11.75
C HIS A 270 -12.50 8.57 10.46
N HIS A 271 -11.61 8.94 9.53
CA HIS A 271 -11.98 9.67 8.32
C HIS A 271 -11.24 9.18 7.08
N VAL A 272 -11.89 9.36 5.94
CA VAL A 272 -11.28 9.34 4.62
C VAL A 272 -11.24 10.79 4.11
N MET A 273 -10.11 11.22 3.57
CA MET A 273 -9.96 12.55 3.00
C MET A 273 -9.63 12.47 1.51
N HIS A 274 -10.20 13.37 0.72
CA HIS A 274 -10.18 13.34 -0.74
C HIS A 274 -9.67 14.65 -1.33
N TRP A 275 -8.75 14.53 -2.29
CA TRP A 275 -8.32 15.62 -3.17
C TRP A 275 -8.71 15.32 -4.62
N ARG A 276 -9.18 16.33 -5.35
CA ARG A 276 -9.43 16.28 -6.80
C ARG A 276 -8.69 17.44 -7.45
N PHE A 277 -7.89 17.14 -8.47
CA PHE A 277 -7.02 18.15 -9.09
C PHE A 277 -6.27 18.99 -8.04
N GLU A 278 -5.78 18.31 -6.99
CA GLU A 278 -5.06 18.87 -5.85
C GLU A 278 -5.84 19.79 -4.90
N ALA A 279 -7.14 20.01 -5.10
CA ALA A 279 -7.98 20.70 -4.13
C ALA A 279 -8.65 19.70 -3.18
N PRO A 280 -8.69 19.95 -1.85
CA PRO A 280 -9.46 19.11 -0.94
C PRO A 280 -10.94 19.27 -1.26
N VAL A 281 -11.64 18.17 -1.52
CA VAL A 281 -13.06 18.22 -1.91
C VAL A 281 -14.00 17.63 -0.87
N ALA A 282 -13.51 16.71 -0.04
CA ALA A 282 -14.32 16.01 0.93
C ALA A 282 -13.49 15.39 2.05
N MET A 283 -14.10 15.31 3.23
CA MET A 283 -13.63 14.53 4.37
C MET A 283 -14.84 13.77 4.92
N GLU A 284 -14.81 12.46 4.82
CA GLU A 284 -15.94 11.58 5.10
C GLU A 284 -15.70 10.75 6.36
N PRO A 285 -16.64 10.72 7.32
CA PRO A 285 -16.50 9.90 8.52
C PRO A 285 -16.67 8.41 8.19
N MET A 286 -15.71 7.62 8.63
CA MET A 286 -15.77 6.16 8.66
C MET A 286 -14.91 5.65 9.82
N ARG A 287 -15.57 5.16 10.86
CA ARG A 287 -14.91 4.69 12.08
C ARG A 287 -13.90 3.60 11.74
N ASP A 288 -12.70 3.72 12.30
CA ASP A 288 -11.60 2.76 12.18
C ASP A 288 -11.25 2.37 10.72
N VAL A 289 -11.48 3.29 9.76
CA VAL A 289 -11.15 3.07 8.35
C VAL A 289 -9.65 3.04 8.13
N ALA A 290 -9.16 2.01 7.44
CA ALA A 290 -7.74 1.87 7.14
C ALA A 290 -7.54 1.45 5.69
N ALA A 291 -8.08 0.30 5.30
CA ALA A 291 -7.90 -0.22 3.96
C ALA A 291 -8.59 0.65 2.91
N LEU A 292 -7.82 1.14 1.93
CA LEU A 292 -8.32 1.75 0.72
C LEU A 292 -7.84 0.97 -0.51
N ALA A 293 -8.63 0.96 -1.57
CA ALA A 293 -8.26 0.43 -2.88
C ALA A 293 -9.04 1.18 -3.98
N GLY A 294 -8.40 1.50 -5.10
CA GLY A 294 -9.00 2.33 -6.15
C GLY A 294 -8.96 1.70 -7.55
N THR A 295 -9.99 1.96 -8.34
CA THR A 295 -9.99 1.85 -9.80
C THR A 295 -10.03 3.25 -10.40
N ASN A 296 -10.12 3.34 -11.73
CA ASN A 296 -10.25 4.63 -12.44
C ASN A 296 -11.53 5.40 -12.07
N ASP A 297 -12.58 4.72 -11.59
CA ASP A 297 -13.91 5.29 -11.38
C ASP A 297 -14.51 5.02 -9.99
N ARG A 298 -13.88 4.14 -9.18
CA ARG A 298 -14.40 3.71 -7.88
C ARG A 298 -13.31 3.67 -6.82
N LEU A 299 -13.73 3.96 -5.60
CA LEU A 299 -12.94 3.75 -4.40
C LEU A 299 -13.64 2.70 -3.54
N TRP A 300 -12.87 1.78 -2.98
CA TRP A 300 -13.29 0.86 -1.94
C TRP A 300 -12.58 1.22 -0.63
N ALA A 301 -13.33 1.23 0.46
CA ALA A 301 -12.84 1.47 1.80
C ALA A 301 -13.33 0.39 2.75
N GLY A 302 -12.45 -0.11 3.63
CA GLY A 302 -12.75 -1.10 4.67
C GLY A 302 -12.28 -0.67 6.05
N ASN A 303 -12.98 -1.12 7.10
CA ASN A 303 -12.63 -0.81 8.49
C ASN A 303 -12.58 -2.03 9.43
N GLY A 304 -11.99 -1.84 10.61
CA GLY A 304 -11.89 -2.89 11.64
C GLY A 304 -13.22 -3.34 12.26
N LEU A 305 -14.34 -2.73 11.86
CA LEU A 305 -15.70 -3.17 12.22
C LEU A 305 -16.30 -4.14 11.19
N GLY A 306 -15.56 -4.45 10.12
CA GLY A 306 -15.99 -5.29 9.01
C GLY A 306 -16.92 -4.62 8.01
N GLN A 307 -17.11 -3.31 8.15
CA GLN A 307 -17.85 -2.51 7.19
C GLN A 307 -16.96 -2.24 5.99
N TRP A 308 -17.59 -2.19 4.82
CA TRP A 308 -16.95 -1.69 3.62
C TRP A 308 -17.89 -0.75 2.86
N ARG A 309 -17.30 0.18 2.12
CA ARG A 309 -18.01 1.12 1.25
C ARG A 309 -17.35 1.13 -0.11
N ARG A 310 -18.16 1.21 -1.16
CA ARG A 310 -17.73 1.50 -2.52
C ARG A 310 -18.37 2.81 -2.97
N SER A 311 -17.56 3.84 -3.13
CA SER A 311 -17.99 5.13 -3.66
C SER A 311 -17.56 5.25 -5.12
N ASN A 312 -18.28 6.07 -5.87
CA ASN A 312 -17.69 6.64 -7.08
C ASN A 312 -16.56 7.59 -6.66
N THR A 313 -15.69 7.92 -7.60
CA THR A 313 -14.57 8.82 -7.32
C THR A 313 -15.01 10.28 -7.13
N SER A 314 -16.30 10.62 -7.13
CA SER A 314 -16.79 11.93 -6.68
C SER A 314 -17.32 11.93 -5.24
N GLY A 315 -17.22 10.81 -4.50
CA GLY A 315 -17.60 10.72 -3.08
C GLY A 315 -19.04 10.24 -2.83
N SER A 316 -19.85 10.06 -3.88
CA SER A 316 -21.16 9.44 -3.71
C SER A 316 -20.99 7.95 -3.42
N THR A 317 -21.39 7.52 -2.22
CA THR A 317 -21.43 6.10 -1.88
C THR A 317 -22.40 5.40 -2.83
N ALA A 318 -21.87 4.46 -3.62
CA ALA A 318 -22.66 3.68 -4.56
C ALA A 318 -23.17 2.38 -3.91
N ARG A 319 -22.36 1.76 -3.04
CA ARG A 319 -22.72 0.56 -2.28
C ARG A 319 -21.97 0.50 -0.95
N SER A 320 -22.51 -0.27 0.00
CA SER A 320 -21.85 -0.58 1.26
C SER A 320 -22.35 -1.91 1.81
N GLY A 321 -21.61 -2.49 2.72
CA GLY A 321 -21.99 -3.74 3.37
C GLY A 321 -21.17 -4.01 4.62
N ILE A 322 -21.47 -5.13 5.26
CA ILE A 322 -20.73 -5.63 6.42
C ILE A 322 -20.45 -7.11 6.22
N VAL A 323 -19.24 -7.53 6.57
CA VAL A 323 -18.83 -8.93 6.58
C VAL A 323 -18.40 -9.35 7.98
N PRO A 324 -18.43 -10.64 8.33
CA PRO A 324 -17.99 -11.13 9.64
C PRO A 324 -16.46 -11.22 9.74
N LEU A 325 -15.76 -10.17 9.32
CA LEU A 325 -14.31 -10.02 9.36
C LEU A 325 -13.97 -8.59 9.77
N ALA A 326 -13.20 -8.41 10.83
CA ALA A 326 -12.57 -7.12 11.12
C ALA A 326 -11.44 -6.89 10.10
N TRP A 327 -11.61 -5.94 9.18
CA TRP A 327 -10.63 -5.66 8.14
C TRP A 327 -9.32 -5.13 8.73
N ASP A 328 -8.21 -5.50 8.08
CA ASP A 328 -6.87 -5.00 8.36
C ASP A 328 -6.59 -3.69 7.60
N ASN A 329 -5.33 -3.27 7.60
CA ASN A 329 -4.94 -1.91 7.26
C ASN A 329 -4.89 -1.61 5.76
N HIS A 330 -4.73 -2.61 4.89
CA HIS A 330 -4.55 -2.39 3.46
C HIS A 330 -5.60 -3.08 2.60
N GLY A 331 -5.92 -2.40 1.50
CA GLY A 331 -6.71 -2.92 0.39
C GLY A 331 -5.86 -2.98 -0.88
N ALA A 332 -6.26 -3.81 -1.83
CA ALA A 332 -5.73 -3.80 -3.18
C ALA A 332 -6.82 -4.12 -4.21
N VAL A 333 -6.58 -3.84 -5.48
CA VAL A 333 -7.46 -4.25 -6.58
C VAL A 333 -6.76 -5.31 -7.41
N ALA A 334 -7.47 -6.40 -7.69
CA ALA A 334 -7.10 -7.35 -8.72
C ALA A 334 -8.16 -7.38 -9.83
N TRP A 335 -7.71 -7.49 -11.08
CA TRP A 335 -8.60 -7.60 -12.23
C TRP A 335 -8.81 -9.06 -12.60
N VAL A 336 -10.04 -9.53 -12.39
CA VAL A 336 -10.49 -10.91 -12.60
C VAL A 336 -11.47 -11.03 -13.74
#